data_AF-A0A061HUF7-F1
#
_entry.id   AF-A0A061HUF7-F1
#
_cell.length_a   1.000
_cell.length_b   1.000
_cell.length_c   1.000
_cell.angle_alpha   90.00
_cell.angle_beta   90.00
_cell.angle_gamma   90.00
#
_symmetry.space_group_name_H-M   'P 1'
#
loop_
_entity.id
_entity.type
_entity.pdbx_description
1 polymer ?
#
loop_
_entity_poly.entity_id
_entity_poly.type
_entity_poly.pdbx_seq_one_letter_code
_entity_poly.pdbx_strand_id
1 'polypeptide(L)'
;YLLDQTDVLVVGVLGLQGTGKSMVMSLLSANTPEEDQRAYVFRAQSAEMKERGGNQTSGIDFFITQERIVFLDTQPILSPSILDHLINNDRKLPPEYNLPHTYVEMQAISADSCLPLHRLPRGDCRAGLVHGPQSVQ
;
A
#
# COMPACT_ATOMS: atom_id res chain seq x y z
N TYR A 1 -19.42 8.78 -4.01
CA TYR A 1 -18.36 9.74 -3.62
C TYR A 1 -17.43 10.14 -4.77
N LEU A 2 -17.53 9.55 -5.97
CA LEU A 2 -16.83 10.07 -7.15
C LEU A 2 -17.83 10.81 -8.04
N LEU A 3 -17.73 12.14 -8.03
CA LEU A 3 -18.41 13.01 -8.99
C LEU A 3 -17.57 13.01 -10.28
N ASP A 4 -18.24 13.13 -11.43
CA ASP A 4 -17.63 13.17 -12.78
C ASP A 4 -16.97 14.53 -13.03
N GLN A 5 -15.96 14.89 -12.21
CA GLN A 5 -15.20 16.13 -12.30
C GLN A 5 -13.71 15.82 -12.50
N THR A 6 -13.12 16.46 -13.52
CA THR A 6 -11.84 16.07 -14.15
C THR A 6 -10.58 16.59 -13.44
N ASP A 7 -10.72 17.42 -12.40
CA ASP A 7 -9.59 18.06 -11.72
C ASP A 7 -9.42 17.47 -10.31
N VAL A 8 -8.85 16.26 -10.24
CA VAL A 8 -8.45 15.63 -8.98
C VAL A 8 -6.94 15.51 -8.92
N LEU A 9 -6.35 15.86 -7.77
CA LEU A 9 -4.94 15.62 -7.50
C LEU A 9 -4.78 14.26 -6.81
N VAL A 10 -3.93 13.40 -7.36
CA VAL A 10 -3.60 12.09 -6.75
C VAL A 10 -2.17 12.13 -6.23
N VAL A 11 -2.00 11.81 -4.95
CA VAL A 11 -0.72 11.71 -4.26
C VAL A 11 -0.54 10.28 -3.77
N GLY A 12 0.45 9.59 -4.30
CA GLY A 12 0.80 8.24 -3.86
C GLY A 12 2.17 8.19 -3.20
N VAL A 13 2.36 7.27 -2.26
CA VAL A 13 3.66 7.01 -1.62
C VAL A 13 4.15 5.59 -1.92
N LEU A 14 5.46 5.45 -2.16
CA LEU A 14 6.19 4.18 -2.28
C LEU A 14 7.38 4.19 -1.33
N GLY A 15 7.80 2.99 -0.91
CA GLY A 15 9.04 2.84 -0.14
C GLY A 15 9.07 1.59 0.72
N LEU A 16 10.23 1.35 1.31
CA LEU A 16 10.53 0.15 2.10
C LEU A 16 9.76 0.09 3.42
N GLN A 17 9.83 -1.06 4.10
CA GLN A 17 9.19 -1.26 5.39
C GLN A 17 9.82 -0.35 6.45
N GLY A 18 9.00 0.22 7.34
CA GLY A 18 9.48 1.03 8.46
C GLY A 18 9.95 2.45 8.11
N THR A 19 9.85 2.89 6.85
CA THR A 19 10.27 4.25 6.44
C THR A 19 9.32 5.37 6.84
N GLY A 20 8.15 5.05 7.43
CA GLY A 20 7.18 6.05 7.91
C GLY A 20 6.18 6.56 6.86
N LYS A 21 5.99 5.86 5.74
CA LYS A 21 5.04 6.22 4.66
C LYS A 21 3.65 6.63 5.16
N SER A 22 2.99 5.73 5.90
CA SER A 22 1.64 5.95 6.45
C SER A 22 1.58 7.10 7.44
N MET A 23 2.67 7.34 8.18
CA MET A 23 2.76 8.49 9.09
C MET A 23 2.80 9.80 8.31
N VAL A 24 3.68 9.89 7.29
CA VAL A 24 3.78 11.08 6.44
C VAL A 24 2.46 11.34 5.70
N MET A 25 1.85 10.31 5.12
CA MET A 25 0.58 10.46 4.40
C MET A 25 -0.57 10.91 5.30
N SER A 26 -0.62 10.45 6.56
CA SER A 26 -1.63 10.89 7.52
C SER A 26 -1.47 12.37 7.87
N LEU A 27 -0.23 12.79 8.15
CA LEU A 27 0.10 14.17 8.47
C LEU A 27 -0.14 15.14 7.31
N LEU A 28 0.03 14.67 6.06
CA LEU A 28 -0.24 15.48 4.87
C LEU A 28 -1.72 15.55 4.49
N SER A 29 -2.53 14.57 4.91
CA SER A 29 -3.91 14.45 4.46
C SER A 29 -4.91 15.12 5.41
N ALA A 30 -4.88 14.79 6.70
CA ALA A 30 -5.88 15.28 7.64
C ALA A 30 -5.46 15.31 9.12
N ASN A 31 -4.33 14.72 9.50
CA ASN A 31 -3.92 14.63 10.90
C ASN A 31 -2.82 15.64 11.25
N THR A 32 -2.76 16.07 12.51
CA THR A 32 -1.67 16.89 13.04
C THR A 32 -0.72 16.06 13.94
N PRO A 33 0.55 16.49 14.15
CA PRO A 33 1.51 15.72 14.94
C PRO A 33 1.14 15.62 16.44
N GLU A 34 0.22 16.45 16.93
CA GLU A 34 -0.29 16.43 18.31
C GLU A 34 -1.34 15.34 18.53
N GLU A 35 -1.93 14.80 17.46
CA GLU A 35 -2.94 13.74 17.55
C GLU A 35 -2.33 12.39 17.92
N ASP A 36 -3.11 11.54 18.59
CA ASP A 36 -2.73 10.16 18.84
C ASP A 36 -2.57 9.42 17.50
N GLN A 37 -1.48 8.67 17.34
CA GLN A 37 -1.20 7.85 16.16
C GLN A 37 -2.33 6.86 15.83
N ARG A 38 -3.16 6.49 16.82
CA ARG A 38 -4.34 5.64 16.62
C ARG A 38 -5.47 6.35 15.85
N ALA A 39 -5.49 7.67 15.86
CA ALA A 39 -6.45 8.51 15.13
C ALA A 39 -5.99 8.83 13.70
N TYR A 40 -4.79 8.41 13.31
CA TYR A 40 -4.26 8.67 11.99
C TYR A 40 -5.07 7.95 10.92
N VAL A 41 -5.34 8.67 9.82
CA VAL A 41 -6.09 8.16 8.66
C VAL A 41 -5.41 6.93 8.08
N PHE A 42 -4.09 6.96 7.92
CA PHE A 42 -3.29 5.79 7.57
C PHE A 42 -2.58 5.27 8.81
N ARG A 43 -2.87 4.01 9.17
CA ARG A 43 -2.31 3.41 10.39
C ARG A 43 -0.80 3.29 10.30
N ALA A 44 -0.10 4.01 11.18
CA ALA A 44 1.32 3.84 11.38
C ALA A 44 1.64 2.46 11.98
N GLN A 45 2.88 2.00 11.76
CA GLN A 45 3.36 0.73 12.32
C GLN A 45 3.38 0.79 13.85
N SER A 46 2.73 -0.18 14.51
CA SER A 46 2.73 -0.27 15.97
C SER A 46 4.08 -0.75 16.51
N ALA A 47 4.33 -0.48 17.80
CA ALA A 47 5.54 -0.96 18.48
C ALA A 47 5.66 -2.50 18.44
N GLU A 48 4.56 -3.22 18.69
CA GLU A 48 4.51 -4.68 18.60
C GLU A 48 4.91 -5.18 17.20
N MET A 49 4.41 -4.52 16.15
CA MET A 49 4.72 -4.89 14.77
C MET A 49 6.17 -4.59 14.42
N LYS A 50 6.75 -3.53 14.99
CA LYS A 50 8.17 -3.19 14.82
C LYS A 50 9.08 -4.21 15.51
N GLU A 51 8.74 -4.65 16.72
CA GLU A 51 9.49 -5.67 17.45
C GLU A 51 9.49 -7.03 16.74
N ARG A 52 8.37 -7.39 16.08
CA ARG A 52 8.27 -8.60 15.27
C ARG A 52 8.82 -8.46 13.86
N GLY A 53 9.29 -7.27 13.45
CA GLY A 53 9.74 -7.01 12.10
C GLY A 53 8.65 -7.12 11.03
N GLY A 54 7.38 -6.95 11.40
CA GLY A 54 6.22 -7.06 10.51
C GLY A 54 5.82 -5.75 9.82
N ASN A 55 5.02 -5.82 8.77
CA ASN A 55 4.43 -4.65 8.09
C ASN A 55 3.04 -4.32 8.66
N GLN A 56 2.61 -3.07 8.52
CA GLN A 56 1.28 -2.62 8.95
C GLN A 56 0.31 -2.47 7.78
N THR A 57 0.71 -1.74 6.74
CA THR A 57 -0.08 -1.57 5.51
C THR A 57 -0.06 -2.85 4.68
N SER A 58 -1.24 -3.31 4.24
CA SER A 58 -1.43 -4.47 3.36
C SER A 58 -2.28 -4.07 2.15
N GLY A 59 -1.76 -4.22 0.93
CA GLY A 59 -2.42 -3.70 -0.28
C GLY A 59 -2.24 -2.19 -0.48
N ILE A 60 -3.30 -1.52 -0.92
CA ILE A 60 -3.33 -0.06 -1.16
C ILE A 60 -4.54 0.51 -0.42
N ASP A 61 -4.29 1.45 0.49
CA ASP A 61 -5.31 2.21 1.19
C ASP A 61 -5.47 3.58 0.53
N PHE A 62 -6.69 4.14 0.54
CA PHE A 62 -6.94 5.45 -0.02
C PHE A 62 -7.75 6.35 0.91
N PHE A 63 -7.50 7.66 0.82
CA PHE A 63 -8.24 8.69 1.53
C PHE A 63 -8.47 9.89 0.63
N ILE A 64 -9.63 10.53 0.77
CA ILE A 64 -10.02 11.70 -0.03
C ILE A 64 -10.28 12.86 0.93
N THR A 65 -9.52 13.95 0.77
CA THR A 65 -9.70 15.16 1.60
C THR A 65 -10.86 16.02 1.08
N GLN A 66 -11.24 17.04 1.86
CA GLN A 66 -12.28 17.99 1.46
C GLN A 66 -11.86 18.83 0.23
N GLU A 67 -10.55 19.05 0.09
CA GLU A 67 -9.89 19.71 -1.04
C GLU A 67 -9.80 18.81 -2.29
N ARG A 68 -10.41 17.60 -2.24
CA ARG A 68 -10.49 16.64 -3.36
C ARG A 68 -9.13 16.08 -3.78
N ILE A 69 -8.21 16.01 -2.83
CA ILE A 69 -6.93 15.33 -3.02
C ILE A 69 -7.11 13.86 -2.64
N VAL A 70 -6.73 12.96 -3.54
CA VAL A 70 -6.74 11.52 -3.31
C VAL A 70 -5.34 11.09 -2.85
N PHE A 71 -5.25 10.62 -1.62
CA PHE A 71 -4.03 10.07 -1.04
C PHE A 71 -4.04 8.54 -1.16
N LEU A 72 -2.94 7.94 -1.61
CA LEU A 72 -2.76 6.49 -1.75
C LEU A 72 -1.56 6.01 -0.91
N ASP A 73 -1.82 5.26 0.17
CA ASP A 73 -0.78 4.57 0.95
C ASP A 73 -0.62 3.14 0.47
N THR A 74 0.62 2.71 0.26
CA THR A 74 0.92 1.41 -0.34
C THR A 74 1.70 0.51 0.61
N GLN A 75 1.44 -0.79 0.49
CA GLN A 75 2.22 -1.83 1.15
C GLN A 75 3.71 -1.68 0.83
N PRO A 76 4.61 -1.93 1.81
CA PRO A 76 6.03 -1.70 1.57
C PRO A 76 6.61 -2.60 0.49
N ILE A 77 7.37 -1.98 -0.40
CA ILE A 77 8.12 -2.68 -1.44
C ILE A 77 9.25 -3.51 -0.81
N LEU A 78 9.49 -4.72 -1.33
CA LEU A 78 10.55 -5.64 -0.88
C LEU A 78 10.52 -5.92 0.63
N SER A 79 9.32 -6.02 1.21
CA SER A 79 9.16 -6.24 2.64
C SER A 79 9.59 -7.67 3.06
N PRO A 80 10.54 -7.82 3.99
CA PRO A 80 10.94 -9.14 4.51
C PRO A 80 9.79 -9.88 5.20
N SER A 81 8.88 -9.16 5.85
CA SER A 81 7.71 -9.77 6.50
C SER A 81 6.70 -10.34 5.51
N ILE A 82 6.52 -9.72 4.34
CA ILE A 82 5.70 -10.29 3.26
C ILE A 82 6.34 -11.57 2.74
N LEU A 83 7.67 -11.56 2.55
CA LEU A 83 8.41 -12.73 2.10
C LEU A 83 8.32 -13.89 3.11
N ASP A 84 8.52 -13.59 4.40
CA ASP A 84 8.38 -14.57 5.48
C ASP A 84 6.95 -15.14 5.54
N HIS A 85 5.94 -14.28 5.38
CA HIS A 85 4.56 -14.73 5.25
C HIS A 85 4.33 -15.66 4.05
N LEU A 86 4.93 -15.38 2.89
CA LEU A 86 4.81 -16.25 1.71
C LEU A 86 5.49 -17.61 1.90
N ILE A 87 6.64 -17.64 2.58
CA ILE A 87 7.38 -18.88 2.88
C ILE A 87 6.64 -19.72 3.91
N ASN A 88 6.18 -19.11 5.00
CA ASN A 88 5.62 -19.85 6.16
C ASN A 88 4.14 -20.22 6.02
N ASN A 89 3.38 -19.56 5.13
CA ASN A 89 1.93 -19.80 5.00
C ASN A 89 1.55 -20.62 3.77
N ASP A 90 2.52 -21.23 3.07
CA ASP A 90 2.30 -22.12 1.92
C ASP A 90 1.29 -21.55 0.89
N ARG A 91 1.29 -20.23 0.72
CA ARG A 91 0.44 -19.59 -0.28
C ARG A 91 0.89 -20.08 -1.64
N LYS A 92 -0.03 -20.72 -2.38
CA LYS A 92 0.22 -21.13 -3.75
C LYS A 92 0.62 -19.90 -4.55
N LEU A 93 1.90 -19.83 -4.90
CA LEU A 93 2.40 -18.85 -5.85
C LEU A 93 1.66 -19.07 -7.18
N PRO A 94 1.44 -18.02 -7.97
CA PRO A 94 1.00 -18.21 -9.34
C PRO A 94 1.97 -19.16 -10.05
N PRO A 95 1.50 -20.03 -10.96
CA PRO A 95 2.32 -21.06 -11.61
C PRO A 95 3.49 -20.49 -12.43
N GLU A 96 3.44 -19.19 -12.73
CA GLU A 96 4.49 -18.42 -13.40
C GLU A 96 5.72 -18.17 -12.50
N TYR A 97 5.58 -18.31 -11.17
CA TYR A 97 6.62 -18.01 -10.20
C TYR A 97 7.04 -19.25 -9.42
N ASN A 98 8.33 -19.58 -9.51
CA ASN A 98 8.92 -20.73 -8.82
C ASN A 98 9.44 -20.40 -7.42
N LEU A 99 9.74 -19.12 -7.15
CA LEU A 99 10.35 -18.67 -5.90
C LEU A 99 9.58 -17.46 -5.32
N PRO A 100 9.28 -17.46 -4.00
CA PRO A 100 8.61 -16.33 -3.34
C PRO A 100 9.34 -15.00 -3.48
N HIS A 101 10.68 -15.02 -3.50
CA HIS A 101 11.50 -13.82 -3.66
C HIS A 101 11.25 -13.12 -5.00
N THR A 102 11.25 -13.89 -6.09
CA THR A 102 10.98 -13.39 -7.44
C THR A 102 9.57 -12.79 -7.55
N TYR A 103 8.59 -13.39 -6.86
CA TYR A 103 7.24 -12.84 -6.82
C TYR A 103 7.19 -11.47 -6.12
N VAL A 104 7.85 -11.32 -4.97
CA VAL A 104 7.90 -10.04 -4.23
C VAL A 104 8.66 -8.97 -5.01
N GLU A 105 9.74 -9.32 -5.71
CA GLU A 105 10.47 -8.41 -6.61
C GLU A 105 9.59 -7.93 -7.78
N MET A 106 8.80 -8.83 -8.37
CA MET A 106 7.93 -8.46 -9.49
C MET A 106 6.74 -7.61 -9.04
N GLN A 107 6.23 -7.83 -7.81
CA GLN A 107 5.25 -6.92 -7.20
C GLN A 107 5.81 -5.52 -6.97
N ALA A 108 7.08 -5.42 -6.54
CA ALA A 108 7.75 -4.14 -6.37
C ALA A 108 7.81 -3.34 -7.68
N ILE A 109 8.26 -3.99 -8.76
CA ILE A 109 8.34 -3.39 -10.09
C ILE A 109 6.96 -2.97 -10.59
N SER A 110 5.95 -3.82 -10.38
CA SER A 110 4.57 -3.52 -10.78
C SER A 110 4.01 -2.28 -10.07
N ALA A 111 4.27 -2.15 -8.76
CA ALA A 111 3.85 -0.99 -7.97
C ALA A 111 4.58 0.30 -8.41
N ASP A 112 5.89 0.21 -8.62
CA ASP A 112 6.71 1.32 -9.11
C ASP A 112 6.31 1.78 -10.52
N SER A 113 5.85 0.87 -11.38
CA SER A 113 5.34 1.22 -12.71
C SER A 113 3.93 1.83 -12.68
N CYS A 114 3.08 1.48 -11.70
CA CYS A 114 1.68 1.93 -11.68
C CYS A 114 1.49 3.29 -11.00
N LEU A 115 2.35 3.66 -10.05
CA LEU A 115 2.20 4.91 -9.30
C LEU A 115 2.67 6.21 -9.99
N PRO A 116 3.65 6.23 -10.94
CA PRO A 116 4.00 7.43 -11.67
C PRO A 116 2.93 7.72 -12.73
N LEU A 117 1.74 8.08 -12.28
CA LEU A 117 0.65 8.59 -13.10
C LEU A 117 0.84 10.10 -13.31
N HIS A 118 1.96 10.47 -13.94
CA HIS A 118 1.98 11.62 -14.84
C HIS A 118 1.96 11.07 -16.26
N ARG A 119 0.73 10.85 -16.78
CA ARG A 119 0.40 10.46 -18.17
C ARG A 119 0.54 8.97 -18.50
N LEU A 120 -0.45 8.17 -18.10
CA LEU A 120 -0.83 6.95 -18.86
C LEU A 120 -2.14 7.21 -19.61
N PRO A 121 -2.20 7.03 -20.94
CA PRO A 121 -3.46 7.01 -21.66
C PRO A 121 -4.30 5.82 -21.16
N ARG A 122 -5.60 6.06 -21.05
CA ARG A 122 -6.60 5.15 -20.52
C ARG A 122 -6.47 3.76 -21.16
N GLY A 123 -6.16 2.77 -20.35
CA GLY A 123 -6.39 1.36 -20.64
C GLY A 123 -5.14 0.51 -20.68
N ASP A 124 -4.52 0.22 -19.52
CA ASP A 124 -4.02 -1.14 -19.22
C ASP A 124 -3.46 -1.34 -17.79
N CYS A 125 -3.91 -0.60 -16.77
CA CYS A 125 -3.62 -0.99 -15.39
C CYS A 125 -4.61 -2.06 -14.93
N ARG A 126 -4.53 -3.27 -15.50
CA ARG A 126 -5.20 -4.45 -14.95
C ARG A 126 -4.43 -4.86 -13.69
N ALA A 127 -4.71 -4.18 -12.58
CA ALA A 127 -4.18 -4.52 -11.27
C ALA A 127 -4.65 -5.93 -10.91
N GLY A 128 -3.80 -6.92 -11.14
CA GLY A 128 -3.92 -8.27 -10.61
C GLY A 128 -3.67 -8.26 -9.11
N LEU A 129 -4.50 -7.55 -8.35
CA LEU A 129 -4.60 -7.71 -6.90
C LEU A 129 -5.43 -8.97 -6.68
N VAL A 130 -4.72 -10.08 -6.49
CA VAL A 130 -5.26 -11.36 -6.06
C VAL A 130 -6.05 -11.13 -4.77
N HIS A 131 -7.38 -11.11 -4.89
CA HIS A 131 -8.29 -11.22 -3.76
C HIS A 131 -8.04 -12.57 -3.07
N GLY A 132 -7.33 -12.57 -1.95
CA GLY A 132 -7.48 -13.60 -0.94
C GLY A 132 -8.80 -13.37 -0.18
N PRO A 133 -9.53 -14.43 0.21
CA PRO A 133 -10.81 -14.27 0.88
C PRO A 133 -10.55 -13.69 2.28
N GLN A 134 -11.03 -12.47 2.54
CA GLN A 134 -11.23 -12.03 3.90
C GLN A 134 -12.51 -12.69 4.41
N SER A 135 -12.31 -13.67 5.29
CA SER A 135 -13.36 -14.27 6.10
C SER A 135 -14.06 -13.16 6.89
N VAL A 136 -15.35 -12.99 6.61
CA VAL A 136 -16.26 -12.21 7.43
C VAL A 136 -16.57 -13.01 8.69
N GLN A 137 -16.21 -12.48 9.85
CA GLN A 137 -16.84 -12.76 11.13
C GLN A 137 -16.90 -11.47 11.94
#